data_AF-A0AAW0K5T4-F1
#
_entry.id   AF-A0AAW0K5T4-F1
#
_cell.length_a   1.000
_cell.length_b   1.000
_cell.length_c   1.000
_cell.angle_alpha   90.00
_cell.angle_beta   90.00
_cell.angle_gamma   90.00
#
_symmetry.space_group_name_H-M   'P 1'
#
loop_
_entity.id
_entity.type
_entity.pdbx_description
1 polymer ?
#
loop_
_entity_poly.entity_id
_entity_poly.type
_entity_poly.pdbx_seq_one_letter_code
_entity_poly.pdbx_strand_id
1 'polypeptide(L)'
;MWVESVETPPRPRPVPPRLRPSPLASRHSLATCSVDPAVLLGHGVFSQSSSSEGDTMLGMIRNSLFGSVETWPWQVLSTGGKEDVSYEERACEGGKFATVEVTDKPVDEALREAMPKIMKYVGGTNDKGIGMGMTVPISFAVFPNEDGSLQKKLKVWFRIPNQFQSSPPVPGDESVKIEEREGITVYSTQFGGYAKEADYIAHATQLRTALEGTPATYQGDVYYCTGYDPPMKPYGRRNEVWLVKT
;
A
#
# COMPACT_ATOMS: atom_id res chain seq x y z
N MET A 1 39.10 7.82 47.66
CA MET A 1 39.19 9.18 47.09
C MET A 1 39.57 9.00 45.63
N TRP A 2 38.57 8.92 44.74
CA TRP A 2 38.72 8.85 43.29
C TRP A 2 37.66 9.78 42.69
N VAL A 3 38.11 10.64 41.79
CA VAL A 3 37.43 11.87 41.36
C VAL A 3 36.48 11.57 40.20
N GLU A 4 35.22 11.93 40.35
CA GLU A 4 34.21 11.97 39.28
C GLU A 4 34.60 13.02 38.24
N SER A 5 34.81 12.60 36.99
CA SER A 5 35.01 13.49 35.85
C SER A 5 33.64 13.88 35.30
N VAL A 6 33.26 15.15 35.48
CA VAL A 6 32.03 15.73 34.94
C VAL A 6 32.29 16.16 33.49
N GLU A 7 31.68 15.45 32.54
CA GLU A 7 31.72 15.81 31.11
C GLU A 7 30.70 16.90 30.80
N THR A 8 31.16 18.07 30.36
CA THR A 8 30.32 19.18 29.90
C THR A 8 29.74 18.92 28.50
N PRO A 9 28.46 19.26 28.23
CA PRO A 9 27.84 19.02 26.93
C PRO A 9 28.36 20.00 25.84
N PRO A 10 28.42 19.57 24.57
CA PRO A 10 28.92 20.39 23.47
C PRO A 10 27.96 21.51 23.06
N ARG A 11 28.52 22.66 22.66
CA ARG A 11 27.78 23.85 22.22
C ARG A 11 27.03 23.60 20.88
N PRO A 12 25.84 24.19 20.68
CA PRO A 12 25.14 24.09 19.42
C PRO A 12 25.83 24.89 18.30
N ARG A 13 25.81 24.33 17.09
CA ARG A 13 26.38 24.92 15.86
C ARG A 13 25.53 26.09 15.33
N PRO A 14 26.13 27.13 14.75
CA PRO A 14 25.40 28.28 14.22
C PRO A 14 24.61 27.94 12.96
N VAL A 15 23.40 28.49 12.86
CA VAL A 15 22.47 28.33 11.73
C VAL A 15 22.81 29.35 10.62
N PRO A 16 22.91 28.94 9.35
CA PRO A 16 23.18 29.88 8.25
C PRO A 16 21.96 30.76 7.91
N PRO A 17 22.17 32.00 7.42
CA PRO A 17 21.08 32.94 7.15
C PRO A 17 20.27 32.56 5.91
N ARG A 18 18.95 32.76 5.99
CA ARG A 18 17.99 32.59 4.88
C ARG A 18 18.23 33.64 3.79
N LEU A 19 18.45 33.19 2.56
CA LEU A 19 18.49 34.05 1.38
C LEU A 19 17.07 34.57 1.06
N ARG A 20 16.95 35.91 0.93
CA ARG A 20 15.76 36.56 0.37
C ARG A 20 15.83 36.52 -1.16
N PRO A 21 14.71 36.37 -1.88
CA PRO A 21 14.70 36.52 -3.33
C PRO A 21 14.64 38.00 -3.72
N SER A 22 15.50 38.40 -4.64
CA SER A 22 15.45 39.71 -5.33
C SER A 22 14.50 39.63 -6.53
N PRO A 23 13.65 40.65 -6.77
CA PRO A 23 12.87 40.77 -8.00
C PRO A 23 13.58 41.70 -9.01
N LEU A 24 13.27 41.51 -10.30
CA LEU A 24 13.45 42.36 -11.49
C LEU A 24 13.96 41.49 -12.65
N ALA A 25 13.56 41.65 -13.90
CA ALA A 25 12.51 42.42 -14.56
C ALA A 25 12.44 41.92 -16.01
N SER A 26 11.28 42.16 -16.64
CA SER A 26 11.01 42.09 -18.07
C SER A 26 12.16 42.47 -19.00
N ARG A 27 12.24 41.77 -20.15
CA ARG A 27 12.04 42.40 -21.47
C ARG A 27 11.86 41.37 -22.60
N HIS A 28 10.84 41.68 -23.38
CA HIS A 28 10.43 41.22 -24.71
C HIS A 28 11.53 40.72 -25.66
N SER A 29 11.20 39.71 -26.47
CA SER A 29 11.21 39.86 -27.92
C SER A 29 10.27 38.86 -28.59
N LEU A 30 9.48 39.40 -29.53
CA LEU A 30 8.49 38.74 -30.38
C LEU A 30 9.17 37.85 -31.42
N ALA A 31 8.58 36.69 -31.70
CA ALA A 31 8.68 36.03 -32.99
C ALA A 31 7.32 35.39 -33.29
N THR A 32 6.55 36.09 -34.12
CA THR A 32 5.32 35.67 -34.77
C THR A 32 5.65 34.65 -35.85
N CYS A 33 5.11 33.42 -35.75
CA CYS A 33 4.96 32.54 -36.90
C CYS A 33 3.50 32.51 -37.33
N SER A 34 3.30 32.93 -38.57
CA SER A 34 2.03 33.03 -39.27
C SER A 34 1.40 31.66 -39.48
N VAL A 35 0.09 31.60 -39.27
CA VAL A 35 -0.80 30.54 -39.74
C VAL A 35 -1.21 30.83 -41.18
N ASP A 36 -1.25 29.80 -42.02
CA ASP A 36 -2.01 29.79 -43.26
C ASP A 36 -2.92 28.54 -43.26
N PRO A 37 -4.24 28.66 -43.53
CA PRO A 37 -5.16 27.55 -43.50
C PRO A 37 -5.53 27.03 -44.90
N ALA A 38 -5.90 25.75 -44.91
CA ALA A 38 -6.74 25.04 -45.89
C ALA A 38 -5.99 24.55 -47.16
N VAL A 39 -6.22 23.35 -47.72
CA VAL A 39 -7.49 22.73 -48.14
C VAL A 39 -7.25 21.26 -48.60
N LEU A 40 -8.27 20.39 -48.44
CA LEU A 40 -8.68 19.18 -49.22
C LEU A 40 -8.12 17.76 -48.93
N LEU A 41 -9.07 16.92 -48.44
CA LEU A 41 -9.50 15.57 -48.86
C LEU A 41 -8.46 14.51 -49.28
N GLY A 42 -8.46 13.39 -48.56
CA GLY A 42 -7.97 12.10 -49.05
C GLY A 42 -8.29 10.97 -48.07
N HIS A 43 -9.23 10.10 -48.45
CA HIS A 43 -9.56 8.87 -47.75
C HIS A 43 -8.34 7.97 -47.61
N GLY A 44 -8.12 7.40 -46.43
CA GLY A 44 -7.07 6.42 -46.18
C GLY A 44 -7.29 5.74 -44.85
N VAL A 45 -8.04 4.64 -44.87
CA VAL A 45 -8.19 3.71 -43.74
C VAL A 45 -6.81 3.11 -43.48
N PHE A 46 -6.15 3.52 -42.40
CA PHE A 46 -4.95 2.87 -41.89
C PHE A 46 -5.28 2.30 -40.52
N SER A 47 -5.48 0.98 -40.50
CA SER A 47 -5.61 0.18 -39.28
C SER A 47 -4.29 0.27 -38.52
N GLN A 48 -4.23 1.07 -37.46
CA GLN A 48 -3.17 0.99 -36.48
C GLN A 48 -3.62 0.01 -35.39
N SER A 49 -3.02 -1.17 -35.41
CA SER A 49 -2.98 -2.08 -34.27
C SER A 49 -2.24 -1.41 -33.12
N SER A 50 -2.99 -0.74 -32.23
CA SER A 50 -2.46 -0.19 -30.99
C SER A 50 -2.26 -1.31 -29.97
N SER A 51 -1.01 -1.59 -29.66
CA SER A 51 -0.54 -2.35 -28.51
C SER A 51 -1.00 -1.64 -27.22
N SER A 52 -2.10 -2.13 -26.63
CA SER A 52 -2.85 -1.47 -25.54
C SER A 52 -2.43 -1.87 -24.12
N GLU A 53 -1.31 -2.57 -23.94
CA GLU A 53 -0.90 -3.06 -22.62
C GLU A 53 -0.09 -2.04 -21.80
N GLY A 54 0.56 -1.06 -22.45
CA GLY A 54 1.37 -0.04 -21.76
C GLY A 54 0.58 1.17 -21.23
N ASP A 55 -0.55 1.51 -21.87
CA ASP A 55 -1.29 2.75 -21.60
C ASP A 55 -2.27 2.64 -20.41
N THR A 56 -2.71 1.42 -20.08
CA THR A 56 -3.58 1.18 -18.93
C THR A 56 -2.85 1.35 -17.60
N MET A 57 -1.60 0.91 -17.51
CA MET A 57 -0.81 1.00 -16.27
C MET A 57 -0.44 2.45 -15.92
N LEU A 58 -0.10 3.27 -16.92
CA LEU A 58 0.19 4.70 -16.72
C LEU A 58 -1.07 5.52 -16.40
N GLY A 59 -2.21 5.16 -17.00
CA GLY A 59 -3.52 5.75 -16.65
C GLY A 59 -3.93 5.44 -15.21
N MET A 60 -3.67 4.22 -14.73
CA MET A 60 -3.89 3.83 -13.33
C MET A 60 -3.00 4.62 -12.36
N ILE A 61 -1.73 4.88 -12.73
CA ILE A 61 -0.83 5.74 -11.93
C ILE A 61 -1.33 7.18 -11.91
N ARG A 62 -1.88 7.69 -13.02
CA ARG A 62 -2.41 9.06 -13.08
C ARG A 62 -3.67 9.25 -12.24
N ASN A 63 -4.58 8.28 -12.20
CA ASN A 63 -5.71 8.29 -11.27
C ASN A 63 -5.29 8.06 -9.82
N SER A 64 -4.22 7.30 -9.57
CA SER A 64 -3.66 7.12 -8.22
C SER A 64 -2.91 8.36 -7.70
N LEU A 65 -2.47 9.26 -8.57
CA LEU A 65 -1.79 10.51 -8.19
C LEU A 65 -2.76 11.67 -7.89
N PHE A 66 -4.02 11.58 -8.35
CA PHE A 66 -5.04 12.63 -8.17
C PHE A 66 -6.35 12.15 -7.52
N GLY A 67 -6.51 10.85 -7.27
CA GLY A 67 -7.62 10.28 -6.51
C GLY A 67 -7.40 10.35 -5.00
N SER A 68 -8.45 10.64 -4.24
CA SER A 68 -8.44 10.53 -2.79
C SER A 68 -8.10 9.10 -2.37
N VAL A 69 -6.93 8.90 -1.75
CA VAL A 69 -6.58 7.63 -1.12
C VAL A 69 -7.39 7.52 0.17
N GLU A 70 -8.34 6.59 0.23
CA GLU A 70 -9.09 6.32 1.46
C GLU A 70 -8.22 5.49 2.40
N THR A 71 -8.18 5.85 3.68
CA THR A 71 -7.51 5.02 4.69
C THR A 71 -8.55 4.13 5.34
N TRP A 72 -8.25 2.84 5.49
CA TRP A 72 -9.10 1.92 6.25
C TRP A 72 -9.33 2.50 7.65
N PRO A 73 -10.57 2.71 8.09
CA PRO A 73 -10.81 3.14 9.46
C PRO A 73 -10.38 2.07 10.47
N TRP A 74 -9.47 2.44 11.36
CA TRP A 74 -9.09 1.65 12.52
C TRP A 74 -9.03 2.53 13.78
N GLN A 75 -9.32 1.93 14.92
CA GLN A 75 -9.18 2.54 16.24
C GLN A 75 -8.04 1.88 16.99
N VAL A 76 -7.07 2.67 17.46
CA VAL A 76 -6.02 2.18 18.36
C VAL A 76 -6.65 1.96 19.74
N LEU A 77 -6.65 0.70 20.19
CA LEU A 77 -7.18 0.29 21.49
C LEU A 77 -6.11 0.39 22.57
N SER A 78 -4.90 -0.07 22.25
CA SER A 78 -3.76 -0.06 23.16
C SER A 78 -2.45 0.04 22.37
N THR A 79 -1.41 0.51 23.03
CA THR A 79 -0.05 0.53 22.48
C THR A 79 0.86 -0.15 23.48
N GLY A 80 1.74 -1.02 22.99
CA GLY A 80 2.72 -1.71 23.79
C GLY A 80 4.08 -1.67 23.12
N GLY A 81 5.10 -2.02 23.89
CA GLY A 81 6.44 -2.18 23.37
C GLY A 81 7.22 -3.08 24.29
N LYS A 82 8.03 -3.95 23.70
CA LYS A 82 8.97 -4.80 24.43
C LYS A 82 10.28 -4.76 23.66
N GLU A 83 11.35 -4.39 24.35
CA GLU A 83 12.67 -4.19 23.76
C GLU A 83 12.61 -3.20 22.57
N ASP A 84 13.12 -3.59 21.40
CA ASP A 84 13.15 -2.77 20.18
C ASP A 84 11.89 -2.92 19.32
N VAL A 85 10.84 -3.60 19.81
CA VAL A 85 9.60 -3.86 19.07
C VAL A 85 8.43 -3.10 19.70
N SER A 86 7.96 -2.06 19.01
CA SER A 86 6.70 -1.38 19.31
C SER A 86 5.54 -2.02 18.58
N TYR A 87 4.40 -2.20 19.25
CA TYR A 87 3.18 -2.70 18.64
C TYR A 87 1.95 -1.90 19.07
N GLU A 88 0.93 -1.91 18.21
CA GLU A 88 -0.35 -1.26 18.47
C GLU A 88 -1.47 -2.28 18.31
N GLU A 89 -2.34 -2.39 19.30
CA GLU A 89 -3.60 -3.11 19.18
C GLU A 89 -4.62 -2.20 18.49
N ARG A 90 -5.12 -2.64 17.34
CA ARG A 90 -6.04 -1.86 16.50
C ARG A 90 -7.31 -2.66 16.25
N ALA A 91 -8.46 -2.03 16.46
CA ALA A 91 -9.74 -2.52 15.96
C ALA A 91 -9.95 -1.95 14.55
N CYS A 92 -9.87 -2.81 13.54
CA CYS A 92 -10.13 -2.46 12.15
C CYS A 92 -11.61 -2.70 11.83
N GLU A 93 -12.26 -1.73 11.21
CA GLU A 93 -13.67 -1.89 10.85
C GLU A 93 -13.86 -2.99 9.80
N GLY A 94 -15.01 -3.68 9.88
CA GLY A 94 -15.43 -4.66 8.90
C GLY A 94 -15.97 -4.03 7.62
N GLY A 95 -16.59 -4.86 6.81
CA GLY A 95 -17.23 -4.46 5.56
C GLY A 95 -16.95 -5.46 4.44
N LYS A 96 -17.12 -4.99 3.21
CA LYS A 96 -16.85 -5.75 1.99
C LYS A 96 -15.43 -5.53 1.52
N PHE A 97 -14.77 -6.62 1.18
CA PHE A 97 -13.40 -6.69 0.72
C PHE A 97 -13.37 -7.39 -0.64
N ALA A 98 -12.56 -6.86 -1.56
CA ALA A 98 -12.19 -7.58 -2.75
C ALA A 98 -11.01 -8.50 -2.40
N THR A 99 -11.20 -9.80 -2.63
CA THR A 99 -10.23 -10.83 -2.31
C THR A 99 -9.76 -11.53 -3.58
N VAL A 100 -8.47 -11.85 -3.63
CA VAL A 100 -7.88 -12.72 -4.64
C VAL A 100 -7.04 -13.75 -3.92
N GLU A 101 -7.38 -15.02 -4.12
CA GLU A 101 -6.65 -16.15 -3.56
C GLU A 101 -5.79 -16.78 -4.65
N VAL A 102 -4.52 -17.02 -4.34
CA VAL A 102 -3.58 -17.72 -5.21
C VAL A 102 -2.94 -18.84 -4.40
N THR A 103 -3.03 -20.06 -4.92
CA THR A 103 -2.42 -21.26 -4.35
C THR A 103 -1.27 -21.76 -5.22
N ASP A 104 -0.48 -22.69 -4.69
CA ASP A 104 0.61 -23.39 -5.37
C ASP A 104 1.79 -22.51 -5.81
N LYS A 105 1.84 -21.26 -5.33
CA LYS A 105 2.88 -20.28 -5.62
C LYS A 105 3.50 -19.67 -4.35
N PRO A 106 4.80 -19.32 -4.35
CA PRO A 106 5.41 -18.54 -3.28
C PRO A 106 4.71 -17.18 -3.10
N VAL A 107 4.78 -16.61 -1.90
CA VAL A 107 4.10 -15.35 -1.54
C VAL A 107 4.45 -14.21 -2.50
N ASP A 108 5.73 -14.05 -2.83
CA ASP A 108 6.20 -12.98 -3.73
C ASP A 108 5.68 -13.13 -5.17
N GLU A 109 5.46 -14.36 -5.64
CA GLU A 109 4.93 -14.61 -6.99
C GLU A 109 3.41 -14.48 -6.99
N ALA A 110 2.76 -15.06 -5.99
CA ALA A 110 1.32 -14.95 -5.77
C ALA A 110 0.88 -13.48 -5.66
N LEU A 111 1.64 -12.65 -4.96
CA LEU A 111 1.37 -11.22 -4.82
C LEU A 111 1.52 -10.47 -6.16
N ARG A 112 2.54 -10.81 -6.96
CA ARG A 112 2.74 -10.23 -8.30
C ARG A 112 1.62 -10.59 -9.28
N GLU A 113 0.96 -11.73 -9.08
CA GLU A 113 -0.20 -12.12 -9.88
C GLU A 113 -1.51 -11.51 -9.35
N ALA A 114 -1.71 -11.50 -8.03
CA ALA A 114 -2.95 -11.04 -7.40
C ALA A 114 -3.11 -9.52 -7.41
N MET A 115 -2.01 -8.77 -7.21
CA MET A 115 -2.05 -7.31 -7.14
C MET A 115 -2.60 -6.67 -8.43
N PRO A 116 -2.12 -7.02 -9.65
CA PRO A 116 -2.70 -6.49 -10.87
C PRO A 116 -4.20 -6.76 -11.03
N LYS A 117 -4.70 -7.91 -10.56
CA LYS A 117 -6.13 -8.26 -10.64
C LYS A 117 -6.97 -7.33 -9.76
N ILE A 118 -6.55 -7.11 -8.51
CA ILE A 118 -7.18 -6.12 -7.61
C ILE A 118 -7.10 -4.71 -8.20
N MET A 119 -5.92 -4.30 -8.69
CA MET A 119 -5.68 -2.98 -9.26
C MET A 119 -6.56 -2.71 -10.49
N LYS A 120 -6.78 -3.70 -11.35
CA LYS A 120 -7.72 -3.62 -12.47
C LYS A 120 -9.15 -3.44 -11.99
N TYR A 121 -9.60 -4.24 -11.03
CA TYR A 121 -10.94 -4.14 -10.46
C TYR A 121 -11.24 -2.74 -9.89
N VAL A 122 -10.34 -2.22 -9.05
CA VAL A 122 -10.48 -0.89 -8.44
C VAL A 122 -10.25 0.25 -9.44
N GLY A 123 -9.49 -0.01 -10.50
CA GLY A 123 -9.22 0.92 -11.59
C GLY A 123 -10.35 1.06 -12.61
N GLY A 124 -11.39 0.24 -12.54
CA GLY A 124 -12.56 0.32 -13.43
C GLY A 124 -12.85 -0.92 -14.25
N THR A 125 -12.07 -2.00 -14.12
CA THR A 125 -12.39 -3.31 -14.72
C THR A 125 -13.44 -4.04 -13.86
N ASN A 126 -14.64 -3.48 -13.86
CA ASN A 126 -15.84 -4.01 -13.23
C ASN A 126 -17.04 -3.81 -14.15
N ASP A 127 -18.15 -4.47 -13.85
CA ASP A 127 -19.40 -4.42 -14.62
C ASP A 127 -19.91 -3.00 -14.92
N LYS A 128 -19.62 -2.04 -14.02
CA LYS A 128 -20.02 -0.63 -14.14
C LYS A 128 -18.99 0.25 -14.84
N GLY A 129 -17.77 -0.24 -15.09
CA GLY A 129 -16.69 0.58 -15.66
C GLY A 129 -16.19 1.70 -14.72
N ILE A 130 -16.45 1.61 -13.42
CA ILE A 130 -16.20 2.71 -12.46
C ILE A 130 -14.88 2.49 -11.73
N GLY A 131 -13.96 3.45 -11.82
CA GLY A 131 -12.78 3.49 -10.96
C GLY A 131 -13.17 3.84 -9.52
N MET A 132 -13.04 2.90 -8.60
CA MET A 132 -13.37 3.10 -7.18
C MET A 132 -12.31 3.91 -6.42
N GLY A 133 -11.09 3.98 -6.95
CA GLY A 133 -9.96 4.59 -6.25
C GLY A 133 -9.21 3.60 -5.36
N MET A 134 -8.20 4.07 -4.65
CA MET A 134 -7.31 3.24 -3.82
C MET A 134 -7.67 3.36 -2.35
N THR A 135 -7.69 2.23 -1.65
CA THR A 135 -7.77 2.17 -0.19
C THR A 135 -6.44 1.66 0.35
N VAL A 136 -5.94 2.27 1.44
CA VAL A 136 -4.72 1.83 2.12
C VAL A 136 -4.99 1.45 3.58
N PRO A 137 -4.24 0.51 4.14
CA PRO A 137 -3.25 -0.34 3.46
C PRO A 137 -3.91 -1.46 2.64
N ILE A 138 -3.14 -2.02 1.69
CA ILE A 138 -3.51 -3.30 1.07
C ILE A 138 -2.97 -4.39 1.98
N SER A 139 -3.84 -5.29 2.42
CA SER A 139 -3.49 -6.40 3.31
C SER A 139 -3.45 -7.70 2.53
N PHE A 140 -2.55 -8.61 2.87
CA PHE A 140 -2.54 -9.96 2.33
C PHE A 140 -2.30 -10.96 3.46
N ALA A 141 -3.17 -11.97 3.52
CA ALA A 141 -3.08 -13.06 4.47
C ALA A 141 -2.06 -14.07 3.98
N VAL A 142 -1.15 -14.43 4.87
CA VAL A 142 -0.17 -15.49 4.69
C VAL A 142 -0.34 -16.54 5.77
N PHE A 143 -0.04 -17.78 5.43
CA PHE A 143 -0.29 -18.94 6.28
C PHE A 143 1.05 -19.59 6.62
N PRO A 144 1.60 -19.38 7.82
CA PRO A 144 2.82 -20.06 8.24
C PRO A 144 2.59 -21.57 8.43
N ASN A 145 3.61 -22.36 8.11
CA ASN A 145 3.76 -23.76 8.45
C ASN A 145 4.38 -23.91 9.85
N GLU A 146 4.30 -25.11 10.41
CA GLU A 146 4.92 -25.45 11.71
C GLU A 146 6.44 -25.30 11.70
N ASP A 147 7.08 -25.43 10.53
CA ASP A 147 8.53 -25.26 10.35
C ASP A 147 8.95 -23.78 10.20
N GLY A 148 8.00 -22.85 10.26
CA GLY A 148 8.22 -21.41 10.10
C GLY A 148 8.26 -20.92 8.66
N SER A 149 8.22 -21.81 7.65
CA SER A 149 8.06 -21.43 6.25
C SER A 149 6.64 -20.94 5.96
N LEU A 150 6.43 -20.17 4.89
CA LEU A 150 5.06 -19.85 4.45
C LEU A 150 4.54 -20.93 3.51
N GLN A 151 3.27 -21.28 3.69
CA GLN A 151 2.55 -22.07 2.71
C GLN A 151 2.57 -21.35 1.36
N LYS A 152 2.52 -22.14 0.29
CA LYS A 152 2.33 -21.65 -1.08
C LYS A 152 0.87 -21.20 -1.30
N LYS A 153 0.38 -20.35 -0.41
CA LYS A 153 -0.98 -19.85 -0.37
C LYS A 153 -0.96 -18.41 0.10
N LEU A 154 -1.56 -17.53 -0.68
CA LEU A 154 -1.71 -16.12 -0.34
C LEU A 154 -3.10 -15.66 -0.71
N LYS A 155 -3.71 -14.88 0.18
CA LYS A 155 -5.00 -14.24 -0.08
C LYS A 155 -4.87 -12.74 0.10
N VAL A 156 -5.00 -11.97 -0.99
CA VAL A 156 -5.05 -10.52 -0.92
C VAL A 156 -6.41 -10.09 -0.41
N TRP A 157 -6.43 -9.07 0.45
CA TRP A 157 -7.60 -8.42 1.01
C TRP A 157 -7.51 -6.92 0.75
N PHE A 158 -8.37 -6.44 -0.15
CA PHE A 158 -8.49 -5.02 -0.44
C PHE A 158 -9.81 -4.51 0.09
N ARG A 159 -9.78 -3.50 0.96
CA ARG A 159 -11.00 -2.88 1.47
C ARG A 159 -11.66 -2.03 0.40
N ILE A 160 -12.92 -2.33 0.09
CA ILE A 160 -13.69 -1.52 -0.85
C ILE A 160 -13.93 -0.13 -0.22
N PRO A 161 -13.76 0.98 -0.95
CA PRO A 161 -13.99 2.32 -0.41
C PRO A 161 -15.40 2.49 0.16
N ASN A 162 -15.56 3.36 1.15
CA ASN A 162 -16.83 3.56 1.88
C ASN A 162 -18.02 3.85 0.94
N GLN A 163 -17.79 4.59 -0.14
CA GLN A 163 -18.81 4.90 -1.15
C GLN A 163 -19.42 3.64 -1.80
N PHE A 164 -18.67 2.55 -1.90
CA PHE A 164 -19.07 1.33 -2.59
C PHE A 164 -19.36 0.16 -1.63
N GLN A 165 -19.24 0.35 -0.31
CA GLN A 165 -19.47 -0.69 0.70
C GLN A 165 -20.89 -1.29 0.61
N SER A 166 -21.93 -0.48 0.35
CA SER A 166 -23.30 -0.99 0.26
C SER A 166 -23.52 -1.85 -0.99
N SER A 167 -23.06 -1.38 -2.16
CA SER A 167 -23.25 -2.04 -3.46
C SER A 167 -21.95 -1.99 -4.28
N PRO A 168 -20.99 -2.90 -3.99
CA PRO A 168 -19.74 -2.93 -4.74
C PRO A 168 -19.99 -3.35 -6.19
N PRO A 169 -19.30 -2.76 -7.18
CA PRO A 169 -19.32 -3.22 -8.56
C PRO A 169 -18.93 -4.69 -8.64
N VAL A 170 -19.55 -5.43 -9.57
CA VAL A 170 -19.23 -6.84 -9.79
C VAL A 170 -17.87 -6.92 -10.51
N PRO A 171 -16.90 -7.70 -9.99
CA PRO A 171 -15.62 -7.87 -10.67
C PRO A 171 -15.80 -8.49 -12.05
N GLY A 172 -15.05 -7.98 -13.04
CA GLY A 172 -15.02 -8.58 -14.38
C GLY A 172 -14.12 -9.82 -14.47
N ASP A 173 -13.25 -10.04 -13.47
CA ASP A 173 -12.36 -11.20 -13.37
C ASP A 173 -12.90 -12.16 -12.32
N GLU A 174 -13.14 -13.42 -12.69
CA GLU A 174 -13.66 -14.47 -11.81
C GLU A 174 -12.71 -14.81 -10.65
N SER A 175 -11.42 -14.45 -10.77
CA SER A 175 -10.43 -14.61 -9.70
C SER A 175 -10.68 -13.65 -8.52
N VAL A 176 -11.34 -12.52 -8.77
CA VAL A 176 -11.63 -11.50 -7.76
C VAL A 176 -12.99 -11.81 -7.16
N LYS A 177 -13.01 -12.08 -5.86
CA LYS A 177 -14.24 -12.34 -5.09
C LYS A 177 -14.54 -11.15 -4.21
N ILE A 178 -15.82 -10.92 -3.94
CA ILE A 178 -16.25 -9.94 -2.95
C ILE A 178 -16.67 -10.70 -1.70
N GLU A 179 -15.93 -10.53 -0.63
CA GLU A 179 -16.17 -11.19 0.65
C GLU A 179 -16.55 -10.14 1.69
N GLU A 180 -17.60 -10.41 2.45
CA GLU A 180 -17.96 -9.60 3.61
C GLU A 180 -17.26 -10.19 4.84
N ARG A 181 -16.61 -9.32 5.62
CA ARG A 181 -15.90 -9.70 6.83
C ARG A 181 -16.28 -8.74 7.95
N GLU A 182 -16.50 -9.30 9.13
CA GLU A 182 -16.67 -8.52 10.35
C GLU A 182 -15.39 -7.75 10.71
N GLY A 183 -15.53 -6.78 11.62
CA GLY A 183 -14.39 -6.05 12.15
C GLY A 183 -13.42 -7.00 12.85
N ILE A 184 -12.12 -6.78 12.64
CA ILE A 184 -11.08 -7.59 13.26
C ILE A 184 -10.25 -6.73 14.21
N THR A 185 -9.85 -7.31 15.34
CA THR A 185 -8.82 -6.70 16.18
C THR A 185 -7.48 -7.32 15.84
N VAL A 186 -6.46 -6.50 15.63
CA VAL A 186 -5.11 -6.93 15.25
C VAL A 186 -4.06 -6.30 16.13
N TYR A 187 -2.98 -7.01 16.38
CA TYR A 187 -1.74 -6.43 16.88
C TYR A 187 -0.85 -6.11 15.67
N SER A 188 -0.51 -4.85 15.51
CA SER A 188 0.25 -4.35 14.36
C SER A 188 1.64 -3.90 14.80
N THR A 189 2.67 -4.28 14.06
CA THR A 189 4.03 -3.74 14.20
C THR A 189 4.46 -3.12 12.87
N GLN A 190 5.14 -1.99 12.95
CA GLN A 190 5.61 -1.25 11.77
C GLN A 190 7.10 -1.44 11.59
N PHE A 191 7.53 -1.63 10.34
CA PHE A 191 8.93 -1.70 10.00
C PHE A 191 9.21 -1.05 8.64
N GLY A 192 10.41 -0.52 8.50
CA GLY A 192 10.87 0.13 7.28
C GLY A 192 11.67 -0.81 6.39
N GLY A 193 11.90 -0.40 5.14
CA GLY A 193 12.77 -1.10 4.21
C GLY A 193 12.03 -1.98 3.21
N TYR A 194 12.78 -2.82 2.49
CA TYR A 194 12.22 -3.72 1.49
C TYR A 194 11.78 -5.01 2.17
N ALA A 195 10.47 -5.15 2.40
CA ALA A 195 9.93 -6.36 3.01
C ALA A 195 9.90 -7.51 1.99
N LYS A 196 10.70 -8.54 2.24
CA LYS A 196 10.57 -9.85 1.60
C LYS A 196 9.84 -10.81 2.53
N GLU A 197 9.50 -11.98 2.00
CA GLU A 197 8.92 -13.09 2.76
C GLU A 197 9.66 -13.35 4.09
N ALA A 198 11.00 -13.45 4.05
CA ALA A 198 11.81 -13.69 5.26
C ALA A 198 11.69 -12.55 6.30
N ASP A 199 11.59 -11.30 5.85
CA ASP A 199 11.43 -10.15 6.75
C ASP A 199 10.06 -10.17 7.43
N TYR A 200 8.99 -10.53 6.69
CA TYR A 200 7.66 -10.70 7.26
C TYR A 200 7.62 -11.80 8.33
N ILE A 201 8.27 -12.94 8.08
CA ILE A 201 8.38 -14.03 9.06
C ILE A 201 9.15 -13.56 10.31
N ALA A 202 10.27 -12.86 10.12
CA ALA A 202 11.08 -12.36 11.23
C ALA A 202 10.30 -11.35 12.09
N HIS A 203 9.64 -10.37 11.48
CA HIS A 203 8.85 -9.37 12.19
C HIS A 203 7.58 -9.97 12.83
N ALA A 204 6.94 -10.96 12.20
CA ALA A 204 5.84 -11.71 12.82
C ALA A 204 6.32 -12.43 14.08
N THR A 205 7.50 -13.05 14.03
CA THR A 205 8.10 -13.75 15.18
C THR A 205 8.45 -12.79 16.29
N GLN A 206 9.08 -11.66 15.97
CA GLN A 206 9.38 -10.59 16.92
C GLN A 206 8.13 -10.06 17.61
N LEU A 207 7.05 -9.83 16.84
CA LEU A 207 5.77 -9.40 17.41
C LEU A 207 5.17 -10.47 18.33
N ARG A 208 5.24 -11.75 17.96
CA ARG A 208 4.80 -12.85 18.84
C ARG A 208 5.55 -12.85 20.17
N THR A 209 6.88 -12.73 20.13
CA THR A 209 7.74 -12.65 21.33
C THR A 209 7.49 -11.38 22.15
N ALA A 210 7.14 -10.26 21.50
CA ALA A 210 6.75 -9.04 22.18
C ALA A 210 5.44 -9.21 22.97
N LEU A 211 4.49 -9.98 22.41
CA LEU A 211 3.21 -10.31 23.04
C LEU A 211 3.33 -11.42 24.10
N GLU A 212 4.40 -12.23 24.09
CA GLU A 212 4.66 -13.23 25.12
C GLU A 212 4.78 -12.59 26.51
N GLY A 213 3.96 -13.07 27.45
CA GLY A 213 3.85 -12.55 28.81
C GLY A 213 2.78 -11.47 29.00
N THR A 214 2.04 -11.11 27.95
CA THR A 214 0.85 -10.27 28.03
C THR A 214 -0.43 -11.13 27.98
N PRO A 215 -1.61 -10.63 28.37
CA PRO A 215 -2.88 -11.34 28.18
C PRO A 215 -3.35 -11.39 26.71
N ALA A 216 -2.51 -11.03 25.75
CA ALA A 216 -2.85 -10.99 24.33
C ALA A 216 -2.98 -12.41 23.74
N THR A 217 -4.12 -12.68 23.13
CA THR A 217 -4.43 -13.91 22.40
C THR A 217 -4.46 -13.63 20.90
N TYR A 218 -3.94 -14.52 20.06
CA TYR A 218 -3.90 -14.32 18.61
C TYR A 218 -3.89 -15.64 17.82
N GLN A 219 -4.26 -15.57 16.54
CA GLN A 219 -4.25 -16.69 15.60
C GLN A 219 -2.80 -17.03 15.20
N GLY A 220 -2.43 -18.31 15.33
CA GLY A 220 -1.07 -18.79 15.03
C GLY A 220 -0.88 -19.23 13.58
N ASP A 221 -1.97 -19.59 12.91
CA ASP A 221 -2.06 -20.21 11.58
C ASP A 221 -2.23 -19.20 10.44
N VAL A 222 -2.50 -17.93 10.76
CA VAL A 222 -2.61 -16.84 9.79
C VAL A 222 -2.15 -15.52 10.37
N TYR A 223 -1.48 -14.72 9.54
CA TYR A 223 -1.24 -13.32 9.83
C TYR A 223 -1.35 -12.49 8.55
N TYR A 224 -1.57 -11.18 8.73
CA TYR A 224 -1.66 -10.26 7.60
C TYR A 224 -0.38 -9.45 7.47
N CYS A 225 0.09 -9.34 6.25
CA CYS A 225 1.14 -8.41 5.86
C CYS A 225 0.46 -7.24 5.17
N THR A 226 0.81 -6.01 5.54
CA THR A 226 0.17 -4.82 4.98
C THR A 226 1.22 -3.89 4.35
N GLY A 227 0.89 -3.42 3.15
CA GLY A 227 1.71 -2.48 2.39
C GLY A 227 0.92 -1.22 2.09
N TYR A 228 1.51 -0.07 2.38
CA TYR A 228 0.89 1.24 2.14
C TYR A 228 1.32 1.83 0.79
N ASP A 229 2.41 1.33 0.22
CA ASP A 229 3.01 1.89 -0.99
C ASP A 229 2.93 0.91 -2.17
N PRO A 230 2.61 1.42 -3.39
CA PRO A 230 2.58 0.60 -4.59
C PRO A 230 3.94 -0.06 -4.86
N PRO A 231 3.95 -1.22 -5.55
CA PRO A 231 5.16 -2.04 -5.71
C PRO A 231 6.34 -1.33 -6.39
N MET A 232 6.10 -0.19 -7.05
CA MET A 232 7.09 0.57 -7.82
C MET A 232 7.85 1.65 -7.01
N LYS A 233 7.55 1.86 -5.71
CA LYS A 233 8.21 2.92 -4.91
C LYS A 233 9.46 2.38 -4.18
N PRO A 234 10.69 2.84 -4.50
CA PRO A 234 11.92 2.22 -4.00
C PRO A 234 12.34 2.63 -2.57
N TYR A 235 11.89 3.76 -2.03
CA TYR A 235 12.32 4.25 -0.70
C TYR A 235 11.14 4.78 0.13
N GLY A 236 11.28 4.70 1.46
CA GLY A 236 10.29 5.21 2.41
C GLY A 236 9.00 4.38 2.46
N ARG A 237 9.09 3.08 2.17
CA ARG A 237 7.94 2.17 2.27
C ARG A 237 7.62 1.90 3.73
N ARG A 238 6.35 2.03 4.09
CA ARG A 238 5.83 1.57 5.38
C ARG A 238 5.22 0.19 5.16
N ASN A 239 5.80 -0.82 5.82
CA ASN A 239 5.23 -2.16 5.85
C ASN A 239 4.86 -2.48 7.30
N GLU A 240 3.80 -3.27 7.46
CA GLU A 240 3.37 -3.70 8.79
C GLU A 240 3.01 -5.18 8.78
N VAL A 241 3.19 -5.82 9.94
CA VAL A 241 2.70 -7.17 10.20
C VAL A 241 1.59 -7.09 11.23
N TRP A 242 0.47 -7.75 10.94
CA TRP A 242 -0.73 -7.76 11.75
C TRP A 242 -1.04 -9.19 12.18
N LEU A 243 -0.98 -9.46 13.49
CA LEU A 243 -1.47 -10.71 14.08
C LEU A 243 -2.95 -10.53 14.47
N VAL A 244 -3.80 -11.47 14.06
CA VAL A 244 -5.24 -11.40 14.34
C VAL A 244 -5.51 -11.82 15.77
N LYS A 245 -6.17 -10.96 16.56
CA LYS A 245 -6.58 -11.28 17.93
C LYS A 245 -7.71 -12.33 17.91
N THR A 246 -7.63 -13.33 18.79
CA THR A 246 -8.70 -14.33 19.03
C THR A 246 -9.52 -13.99 20.25
#